data_AF-A0A1F8NRS0-F1
#
_entry.id   AF-A0A1F8NRS0-F1
#
_cell.length_a   1.000
_cell.length_b   1.000
_cell.length_c   1.000
_cell.angle_alpha   90.00
_cell.angle_beta   90.00
_cell.angle_gamma   90.00
#
_symmetry.space_group_name_H-M   'P 1'
#
loop_
_entity.id
_entity.type
_entity.pdbx_description
1 polymer ?
#
loop_
_entity_poly.entity_id
_entity_poly.type
_entity_poly.pdbx_seq_one_letter_code
_entity_poly.pdbx_strand_id
1 'polypeptide(L)'
;MLRGFVPGAPPTWALFTLCITLLGVAIPSGPGYFGVFEASAVAALSVFGVGSGSALAYALVLHALHFGITTLLGAIALAGEGESLGGVWQAARSWLLQTGPARAE
;
A
#
# COMPACT_ATOMS: atom_id res chain seq x y z
N MET A 1 -16.95 -0.24 1.24
CA MET A 1 -16.16 0.24 2.40
C MET A 1 -16.43 1.71 2.72
N LEU A 2 -16.19 2.67 1.81
CA LEU A 2 -16.36 4.11 2.07
C LEU A 2 -17.70 4.50 2.72
N ARG A 3 -18.82 3.89 2.28
CA ARG A 3 -20.16 4.16 2.84
C ARG A 3 -20.31 3.87 4.34
N GLY A 4 -19.42 3.05 4.92
CA GLY A 4 -19.39 2.82 6.37
C GLY A 4 -18.83 4.00 7.17
N PHE A 5 -18.10 4.91 6.52
CA PHE A 5 -17.53 6.12 7.12
C PHE A 5 -18.26 7.39 6.65
N VAL A 6 -18.77 7.38 5.43
CA VAL A 6 -19.50 8.48 4.81
C VAL A 6 -20.84 7.95 4.26
N PRO A 7 -21.90 7.95 5.08
CA PRO A 7 -23.21 7.47 4.65
C PRO A 7 -23.70 8.20 3.40
N GLY A 8 -24.24 7.45 2.44
CA GLY A 8 -24.76 8.02 1.19
C GLY A 8 -23.71 8.31 0.11
N ALA A 9 -22.41 8.14 0.39
CA ALA A 9 -21.37 8.39 -0.61
C ALA A 9 -21.56 7.50 -1.87
N PRO A 10 -21.60 8.10 -3.08
CA PRO A 10 -21.68 7.34 -4.32
C PRO A 10 -20.37 6.57 -4.57
N PRO A 11 -20.41 5.43 -5.30
CA PRO A 11 -19.20 4.66 -5.60
C PRO A 11 -18.12 5.45 -6.35
N THR A 12 -18.50 6.48 -7.11
CA THR A 12 -17.58 7.36 -7.83
C THR A 12 -16.65 8.13 -6.90
N TRP A 13 -17.08 8.47 -5.68
CA TRP A 13 -16.19 9.10 -4.69
C TRP A 13 -15.08 8.13 -4.28
N ALA A 14 -15.39 6.86 -4.07
CA ALA A 14 -14.39 5.85 -3.75
C ALA A 14 -13.40 5.63 -4.90
N LEU A 15 -13.89 5.63 -6.15
CA LEU A 15 -13.03 5.56 -7.33
C LEU A 15 -12.11 6.77 -7.45
N PHE A 16 -12.65 7.97 -7.26
CA PHE A 16 -11.85 9.21 -7.26
C PHE A 16 -10.78 9.17 -6.17
N THR A 17 -11.17 8.82 -4.93
CA THR A 17 -10.23 8.67 -3.82
C THR A 17 -9.15 7.66 -4.14
N LEU A 18 -9.50 6.51 -4.71
CA LEU A 18 -8.53 5.50 -5.13
C LEU A 18 -7.51 6.07 -6.13
N CYS A 19 -7.96 6.76 -7.18
CA CYS A 19 -7.07 7.35 -8.18
C CYS A 19 -6.07 8.35 -7.56
N ILE A 20 -6.57 9.25 -6.69
CA ILE A 20 -5.71 10.24 -6.01
C ILE A 20 -4.76 9.57 -5.03
N THR A 21 -5.22 8.56 -4.28
CA THR A 21 -4.37 7.80 -3.37
C THR A 21 -3.26 7.07 -4.12
N LEU A 22 -3.55 6.44 -5.28
CA LEU A 22 -2.54 5.76 -6.10
C LEU A 22 -1.54 6.74 -6.71
N LEU A 23 -1.99 7.94 -7.09
CA LEU A 23 -1.08 9.01 -7.51
C LEU A 23 -0.17 9.45 -6.35
N GLY A 24 -0.71 9.54 -5.13
CA GLY A 24 0.06 9.78 -3.92
C GLY A 24 1.12 8.72 -3.66
N VAL A 25 0.75 7.44 -3.80
CA VAL A 25 1.65 6.28 -3.64
C VAL A 25 2.84 6.30 -4.63
N ALA A 26 2.70 6.98 -5.78
CA ALA A 26 3.82 7.18 -6.70
C ALA A 26 4.90 8.13 -6.16
N ILE A 27 4.60 8.91 -5.11
CA ILE A 27 5.58 9.75 -4.42
C ILE A 27 6.58 8.83 -3.68
N PRO A 28 7.89 8.96 -3.93
CA PRO A 28 8.91 8.17 -3.22
C PRO A 28 8.78 8.38 -1.71
N SER A 29 8.53 7.29 -0.99
CA SER A 29 8.25 7.31 0.45
C SER A 29 8.83 6.09 1.15
N GLY A 30 8.66 6.03 2.48
CA GLY A 30 9.09 4.90 3.29
C GLY A 30 8.36 3.59 2.93
N PRO A 31 8.84 2.45 3.47
CA PRO A 31 8.23 1.15 3.21
C PRO A 31 6.74 1.17 3.56
N GLY A 32 5.90 0.66 2.66
CA GLY A 32 4.46 0.55 2.88
C GLY A 32 3.68 1.87 2.75
N TYR A 33 4.25 2.95 2.22
CA TYR A 33 3.52 4.20 1.89
C TYR A 33 2.83 4.88 3.08
N PHE A 34 3.27 4.60 4.31
CA PHE A 34 2.70 5.20 5.52
C PHE A 34 2.78 6.74 5.47
N GLY A 35 1.68 7.38 5.84
CA GLY A 35 1.52 8.83 5.83
C GLY A 35 1.08 9.36 4.47
N VAL A 36 1.77 8.98 3.39
CA VAL A 36 1.45 9.44 2.02
C VAL A 36 0.11 8.87 1.55
N PHE A 37 -0.14 7.57 1.80
CA PHE A 37 -1.42 6.94 1.48
C PHE A 37 -2.58 7.65 2.17
N GLU A 38 -2.46 7.87 3.49
CA GLU A 38 -3.49 8.52 4.30
C GLU A 38 -3.70 9.97 3.90
N ALA A 39 -2.62 10.73 3.73
CA ALA A 39 -2.68 12.12 3.32
C ALA A 39 -3.38 12.29 1.97
N SER A 40 -3.06 11.43 1.00
CA SER A 40 -3.70 11.48 -0.32
C SER A 40 -5.16 11.06 -0.29
N ALA A 41 -5.53 10.05 0.51
CA ALA A 41 -6.93 9.66 0.69
C ALA A 41 -7.76 10.76 1.37
N VAL A 42 -7.21 11.39 2.42
CA VAL A 42 -7.84 12.53 3.12
C VAL A 42 -7.97 13.73 2.18
N ALA A 43 -6.93 14.06 1.43
CA ALA A 43 -6.96 15.14 0.45
C ALA A 43 -7.99 14.90 -0.67
N ALA A 44 -8.16 13.64 -1.11
CA ALA A 44 -9.16 13.32 -2.11
C ALA A 44 -10.59 13.48 -1.57
N LEU A 45 -10.85 13.01 -0.34
CA LEU A 45 -12.18 13.08 0.27
C LEU A 45 -12.56 14.50 0.72
N SER A 46 -11.59 15.37 0.98
CA SER A 46 -11.85 16.77 1.31
C SER A 46 -12.48 17.53 0.13
N VAL A 47 -12.21 17.12 -1.12
CA VAL A 47 -12.88 17.66 -2.34
C VAL A 47 -14.40 17.49 -2.28
N PHE A 48 -14.88 16.45 -1.60
CA PHE A 48 -16.30 16.16 -1.42
C PHE A 48 -16.87 16.71 -0.09
N GLY A 49 -16.10 17.52 0.64
CA GLY A 49 -16.51 18.09 1.91
C GLY A 49 -16.53 17.10 3.08
N VAL A 50 -15.89 15.93 2.94
CA VAL A 50 -15.80 14.96 4.03
C VAL A 50 -14.87 15.48 5.12
N GLY A 51 -15.33 15.43 6.38
CA GLY A 51 -14.53 15.85 7.53
C GLY A 51 -13.24 15.02 7.68
N SER A 52 -12.15 15.68 8.07
CA SER A 52 -10.81 15.08 8.17
C SER A 52 -10.76 13.85 9.09
N GLY A 53 -11.51 13.85 10.19
CA GLY A 53 -11.60 12.70 11.09
C GLY A 53 -12.18 11.45 10.43
N SER A 54 -13.33 11.58 9.74
CA SER A 54 -13.95 10.46 9.01
C SER A 54 -13.11 10.01 7.82
N ALA A 55 -12.51 10.95 7.09
CA ALA A 55 -11.63 10.65 5.97
C ALA A 55 -10.37 9.89 6.42
N LEU A 56 -9.75 10.32 7.54
CA LEU A 56 -8.58 9.66 8.10
C LEU A 56 -8.92 8.28 8.64
N ALA A 57 -10.04 8.13 9.35
CA ALA A 57 -10.51 6.83 9.83
C ALA A 57 -10.73 5.85 8.67
N TYR A 58 -11.36 6.32 7.58
CA TYR A 58 -11.50 5.53 6.36
C TYR A 58 -10.13 5.15 5.77
N ALA A 59 -9.23 6.11 5.64
CA ALA A 59 -7.91 5.91 5.03
C ALA A 59 -7.08 4.89 5.83
N LEU A 60 -7.05 5.00 7.15
CA LEU A 60 -6.33 4.07 8.04
C LEU A 60 -6.87 2.64 7.92
N VAL A 61 -8.18 2.46 7.95
CA VAL A 61 -8.77 1.11 7.83
C VAL A 61 -8.53 0.56 6.43
N LEU A 62 -8.63 1.39 5.39
CA LEU A 62 -8.38 0.96 4.01
C LEU A 62 -6.93 0.52 3.84
N HIS A 63 -6.00 1.30 4.38
CA HIS A 63 -4.57 1.01 4.29
C HIS A 63 -4.21 -0.25 5.07
N ALA A 64 -4.71 -0.39 6.31
CA ALA A 64 -4.49 -1.58 7.12
C ALA A 64 -5.04 -2.85 6.48
N LEU A 65 -6.23 -2.79 5.87
CA LEU A 65 -6.79 -3.92 5.14
C LEU A 65 -5.97 -4.27 3.90
N HIS A 66 -5.60 -3.27 3.10
CA HIS A 66 -4.78 -3.49 1.90
C HIS A 66 -3.43 -4.11 2.27
N PHE A 67 -2.70 -3.46 3.19
CA PHE A 67 -1.38 -3.90 3.65
C PHE A 67 -1.44 -5.27 4.34
N GLY A 68 -2.46 -5.49 5.17
CA GLY A 68 -2.64 -6.75 5.88
C GLY A 68 -2.95 -7.92 4.94
N ILE A 69 -3.84 -7.72 3.97
CA ILE A 69 -4.20 -8.77 3.00
C ILE A 69 -2.99 -9.11 2.12
N THR A 70 -2.28 -8.11 1.58
CA THR A 70 -1.12 -8.37 0.70
C THR A 70 0.02 -9.04 1.48
N THR A 71 0.29 -8.58 2.70
CA THR A 71 1.28 -9.21 3.59
C THR A 71 0.91 -10.65 3.93
N LEU A 72 -0.36 -10.91 4.25
CA LEU A 72 -0.83 -12.26 4.58
C LEU A 72 -0.71 -13.20 3.39
N LEU A 73 -1.12 -12.76 2.20
CA LEU A 73 -0.99 -13.57 0.98
C LEU A 73 0.47 -13.89 0.66
N GLY A 74 1.36 -12.90 0.79
CA GLY A 74 2.80 -13.12 0.64
C GLY A 74 3.36 -14.11 1.66
N ALA A 75 2.95 -13.99 2.92
CA ALA A 75 3.36 -14.91 3.98
C ALA A 75 2.86 -16.34 3.75
N ILE A 76 1.61 -16.51 3.30
CA ILE A 76 1.05 -17.82 2.93
C ILE A 76 1.83 -18.43 1.77
N ALA A 77 2.17 -17.65 0.75
CA ALA A 77 2.95 -18.12 -0.40
C ALA A 77 4.33 -18.62 0.04
N LEU A 78 5.07 -17.83 0.84
CA LEU A 78 6.37 -18.25 1.37
C LEU A 78 6.28 -19.53 2.19
N ALA A 79 5.30 -19.61 3.09
CA ALA A 79 5.07 -20.79 3.90
C ALA A 79 4.74 -22.03 3.05
N GLY A 80 3.96 -21.85 1.97
CA GLY A 80 3.62 -22.91 1.02
C GLY A 80 4.84 -23.44 0.24
N GLU A 81 5.85 -22.60 0.01
CA GLU A 81 7.10 -22.96 -0.65
C GLU A 81 8.16 -23.51 0.32
N GLY A 82 7.90 -23.47 1.64
CA GLY A 82 8.90 -23.81 2.66
C GLY A 82 10.02 -22.77 2.78
N GLU A 83 9.82 -21.59 2.18
CA GLU A 83 10.76 -20.48 2.17
C GLU A 83 10.53 -19.56 3.37
N SER A 84 11.57 -18.78 3.72
CA SER A 84 11.47 -17.73 4.73
C SER A 84 11.85 -16.39 4.13
N LEU A 85 11.36 -15.29 4.73
CA LEU A 85 11.78 -13.94 4.34
C LEU A 85 13.31 -13.78 4.35
N GLY A 86 13.98 -14.41 5.32
CA GLY A 86 15.44 -14.44 5.40
C GLY A 86 16.10 -15.24 4.26
N GLY A 87 15.51 -16.38 3.88
CA GLY A 87 15.94 -17.19 2.74
C GLY A 87 15.85 -16.43 1.42
N VAL A 88 14.69 -15.82 1.16
CA VAL A 88 14.47 -14.96 -0.02
C VAL A 88 15.44 -13.78 -0.04
N TRP A 89 15.69 -13.14 1.10
CA TRP A 89 16.66 -12.06 1.21
C TRP A 89 18.10 -12.51 0.90
N GLN A 90 18.52 -13.66 1.43
CA GLN A 90 19.84 -14.22 1.16
C GLN A 90 20.00 -14.59 -0.32
N ALA A 91 18.97 -15.20 -0.92
CA ALA A 91 18.94 -15.53 -2.34
C ALA A 91 19.08 -14.26 -3.21
N ALA A 92 18.26 -13.23 -2.95
CA ALA A 92 18.32 -11.95 -3.66
C ALA A 92 19.69 -11.27 -3.54
N ARG A 93 20.27 -11.24 -2.33
CA ARG A 93 21.62 -10.70 -2.09
C ARG A 93 22.69 -11.49 -2.85
N SER A 94 22.61 -12.82 -2.85
CA SER A 94 23.57 -13.67 -3.55
C SER A 94 23.52 -13.47 -5.06
N TRP A 95 22.33 -13.26 -5.64
CA TRP A 95 22.14 -12.99 -7.05
C TRP A 95 22.77 -11.64 -7.44
N LEU A 96 22.49 -10.58 -6.69
CA LEU A 96 23.06 -9.25 -6.91
C LEU A 96 24.60 -9.25 -6.88
N LEU A 97 25.21 -10.04 -5.98
CA LEU A 97 26.66 -10.16 -5.90
C LEU A 97 27.26 -10.97 -7.07
N GLN A 98 26.50 -11.90 -7.66
CA GLN A 98 26.94 -12.69 -8.82
C GLN A 98 26.79 -11.97 -10.16
N THR A 99 25.81 -11.07 -10.29
CA THR A 99 25.54 -10.27 -11.51
C THR A 99 26.09 -8.85 -11.46
N GLY A 100 26.87 -8.49 -10.43
CA GLY A 100 27.55 -7.19 -10.34
C GLY A 100 28.59 -6.98 -11.46
N PRO A 101 28.98 -5.73 -11.74
CA PRO A 101 29.83 -5.35 -12.89
C PRO A 101 31.21 -6.03 -12.95
N ALA A 102 31.65 -6.70 -11.89
CA ALA A 102 32.93 -7.39 -11.77
C ALA A 102 33.11 -8.64 -12.67
N ARG A 103 32.15 -8.96 -13.55
CA ARG A 103 32.25 -10.06 -14.54
C ARG A 103 32.28 -9.59 -16.01
N ALA A 104 32.25 -8.28 -16.26
CA ALA A 104 32.25 -7.74 -17.63
C ALA A 104 33.66 -7.45 -18.18
N GLU A 105 34.70 -7.91 -17.49
CA GLU A 105 36.13 -7.74 -17.79
C GLU A 105 36.85 -9.09 -17.70
#